data_AF-A0A352NG40-F1
#
_entry.id   AF-A0A352NG40-F1
#
_cell.length_a   1.000
_cell.length_b   1.000
_cell.length_c   1.000
_cell.angle_alpha   90.00
_cell.angle_beta   90.00
_cell.angle_gamma   90.00
#
_symmetry.space_group_name_H-M   'P 1'
#
loop_
_entity.id
_entity.type
_entity.pdbx_description
1 polymer ?
#
loop_
_entity_poly.entity_id
_entity_poly.type
_entity_poly.pdbx_seq_one_letter_code
_entity_poly.pdbx_strand_id
1 'polypeptide(L)'
;MSKFVERPKYVCALGGAIGTLKALPRTVPILHAATGCGGNVATSLNQAAGYLGSGYCSGQALPSTNVYEKEIVFGGEDRLTEQIE
;
A
#
# COMPACT_ATOMS: atom_id res chain seq x y z
N MET A 1 13.18 24.40 10.51
CA MET A 1 12.31 23.34 9.97
C MET A 1 10.91 23.94 9.82
N SER A 2 10.36 24.00 8.62
CA SER A 2 9.00 24.50 8.41
C SER A 2 8.00 23.59 9.14
N LYS A 3 7.03 24.18 9.87
CA LYS A 3 6.02 23.46 10.65
C LYS A 3 4.89 22.85 9.79
N PHE A 4 5.02 22.86 8.47
CA PHE A 4 3.98 22.37 7.57
C PHE A 4 4.60 21.58 6.42
N VAL A 5 3.88 20.55 5.99
CA VAL A 5 4.18 19.75 4.80
C VAL A 5 3.31 20.29 3.67
N GLU A 6 3.94 20.82 2.64
CA GLU A 6 3.26 21.24 1.42
C GLU A 6 3.79 20.43 0.24
N ARG A 7 2.87 19.89 -0.56
CA ARG A 7 3.16 19.13 -1.78
C ARG A 7 4.27 18.08 -1.59
N PRO A 8 4.12 17.13 -0.64
CA PRO A 8 5.15 16.13 -0.38
C PRO A 8 5.44 15.33 -1.65
N LYS A 9 6.73 15.19 -1.97
CA LYS A 9 7.22 14.37 -3.10
C LYS A 9 7.69 12.99 -2.63
N TYR A 10 7.13 12.52 -1.53
CA TYR A 10 7.43 11.24 -0.90
C TYR A 10 6.14 10.57 -0.47
N VAL A 11 6.21 9.26 -0.26
CA VAL A 11 5.14 8.44 0.31
C VAL A 11 5.46 8.08 1.76
N CYS A 12 4.46 7.63 2.51
CA CYS A 12 4.69 7.10 3.85
C CYS A 12 5.49 5.77 3.80
N ALA A 13 5.90 5.26 4.96
CA ALA A 13 6.69 4.03 5.06
C ALA A 13 6.04 2.83 4.33
N LEU A 14 4.71 2.68 4.43
CA LEU A 14 3.96 1.64 3.72
C LEU A 14 4.10 1.79 2.19
N GLY A 15 3.91 3.02 1.67
CA GLY A 15 4.10 3.29 0.24
C GLY A 15 5.54 3.05 -0.22
N GLY A 16 6.53 3.38 0.61
CA GLY A 16 7.94 3.11 0.31
C GLY A 16 8.23 1.61 0.24
N ALA A 17 7.67 0.83 1.16
CA ALA A 17 7.78 -0.63 1.15
C ALA A 17 7.17 -1.24 -0.12
N ILE A 18 5.94 -0.83 -0.50
CA ILE A 18 5.30 -1.28 -1.75
C ILE A 18 6.12 -0.88 -2.98
N GLY A 19 6.61 0.37 -3.01
CA GLY A 19 7.45 0.87 -4.10
C GLY A 19 8.76 0.10 -4.26
N THR A 20 9.27 -0.50 -3.18
CA THR A 20 10.48 -1.34 -3.18
C THR A 20 10.14 -2.77 -3.57
N LEU A 21 9.14 -3.40 -2.92
CA LEU A 21 8.79 -4.80 -3.13
C LEU A 21 8.32 -5.09 -4.56
N LYS A 22 7.65 -4.14 -5.22
CA LYS A 22 7.23 -4.29 -6.64
C LYS A 22 8.41 -4.47 -7.61
N ALA A 23 9.62 -4.07 -7.22
CA ALA A 23 10.81 -4.19 -8.06
C ALA A 23 11.40 -5.60 -8.00
N LEU A 24 10.94 -6.43 -7.05
CA LEU A 24 11.35 -7.83 -6.94
C LEU A 24 10.54 -8.71 -7.89
N PRO A 25 11.19 -9.62 -8.63
CA PRO A 25 10.51 -10.47 -9.60
C PRO A 25 9.58 -11.47 -8.91
N ARG A 26 8.34 -11.59 -9.41
CA ARG A 26 7.31 -12.53 -8.93
C ARG A 26 6.93 -12.36 -7.46
N THR A 27 7.14 -11.17 -6.90
CA THR A 27 6.71 -10.83 -5.54
C THR A 27 5.29 -10.27 -5.58
N VAL A 28 4.43 -10.75 -4.69
CA VAL A 28 3.08 -10.21 -4.45
C VAL A 28 3.09 -9.52 -3.09
N PRO A 29 3.18 -8.18 -3.01
CA PRO A 29 3.07 -7.48 -1.74
C PRO A 29 1.61 -7.45 -1.27
N ILE A 30 1.38 -7.65 0.03
CA ILE A 30 0.05 -7.52 0.64
C ILE A 30 0.01 -6.24 1.47
N LEU A 31 -0.98 -5.38 1.21
CA LEU A 31 -1.28 -4.24 2.07
C LEU A 31 -2.08 -4.70 3.29
N HIS A 32 -1.40 -4.84 4.43
CA HIS A 32 -2.11 -4.97 5.70
C HIS A 32 -2.47 -3.59 6.26
N ALA A 33 -3.55 -3.01 5.75
CA ALA A 33 -3.95 -1.64 6.06
C ALA A 33 -5.45 -1.41 5.83
N ALA A 34 -5.93 -0.23 6.20
CA ALA A 34 -7.30 0.21 5.90
C ALA A 34 -7.48 0.42 4.38
N THR A 35 -8.72 0.32 3.91
CA THR A 35 -9.09 0.37 2.48
C THR A 35 -8.49 1.54 1.70
N GLY A 36 -8.44 2.73 2.30
CA GLY A 36 -7.93 3.94 1.63
C GLY A 36 -6.45 3.89 1.30
N CYS A 37 -5.65 3.07 1.99
CA CYS A 37 -4.21 2.99 1.77
C CYS A 37 -3.87 2.46 0.37
N GLY A 38 -4.62 1.49 -0.14
CA GLY A 38 -4.41 0.91 -1.47
C GLY A 38 -4.53 1.94 -2.58
N GLY A 39 -5.64 2.70 -2.60
CA GLY A 39 -5.84 3.78 -3.57
C GLY A 39 -4.78 4.88 -3.46
N ASN A 40 -4.47 5.32 -2.25
CA ASN A 40 -3.47 6.39 -2.03
C ASN A 40 -2.07 5.96 -2.46
N VAL A 41 -1.62 4.76 -2.10
CA VAL A 41 -0.31 4.23 -2.50
C VAL A 41 -0.26 3.99 -4.01
N ALA A 42 -1.32 3.41 -4.59
CA ALA A 42 -1.40 3.17 -6.03
C ALA A 42 -1.30 4.48 -6.82
N THR A 43 -2.08 5.50 -6.47
CA THR A 43 -2.05 6.81 -7.14
C THR A 43 -0.71 7.51 -6.97
N SER A 44 -0.14 7.50 -5.76
CA SER A 44 1.12 8.17 -5.47
C SER A 44 2.32 7.53 -6.19
N LEU A 45 2.39 6.19 -6.21
CA LEU A 45 3.49 5.48 -6.86
C LEU A 45 3.30 5.34 -8.38
N ASN A 46 2.05 5.33 -8.88
CA ASN A 46 1.76 5.25 -10.31
C ASN A 46 1.53 6.64 -10.91
N GLN A 47 0.34 7.19 -10.76
CA GLN A 47 -0.10 8.37 -11.51
C GLN A 47 0.78 9.59 -11.23
N ALA A 48 1.13 9.83 -9.96
CA ALA A 48 1.95 10.97 -9.56
C ALA A 48 3.45 10.80 -9.88
N ALA A 49 3.87 9.60 -10.28
CA ALA A 49 5.26 9.27 -10.62
C ALA A 49 5.39 8.76 -12.07
N GLY A 50 4.55 9.24 -12.99
CA GLY A 50 4.67 8.92 -14.43
C GLY A 50 4.47 7.45 -14.75
N TYR A 51 3.58 6.76 -14.04
CA TYR A 51 3.28 5.33 -14.15
C TYR A 51 4.44 4.39 -13.83
N LEU A 52 5.51 4.88 -13.19
CA LEU A 52 6.62 4.04 -12.71
C LEU A 52 6.18 3.01 -11.66
N GLY A 53 5.04 3.25 -11.01
CA GLY A 53 4.37 2.38 -10.03
C GLY A 53 3.87 1.03 -10.54
N SER A 54 3.79 0.85 -11.86
CA SER A 54 3.07 -0.25 -12.49
C SER A 54 3.93 -1.50 -12.61
N GLY A 55 3.29 -2.66 -12.76
CA GLY A 55 3.95 -3.95 -12.78
C GLY A 55 3.08 -5.07 -12.22
N TYR A 56 3.69 -6.25 -12.08
CA TYR A 56 3.04 -7.45 -11.55
C TYR A 56 2.50 -7.21 -10.13
N CYS A 57 1.22 -7.52 -9.92
CA CYS A 57 0.52 -7.37 -8.63
C CYS A 57 0.74 -6.01 -7.95
N SER A 58 0.68 -4.93 -8.73
CA SER A 58 0.89 -3.55 -8.26
C SER A 58 -0.31 -2.65 -8.55
N GLY A 59 -0.28 -1.42 -8.03
CA GLY A 59 -1.35 -0.45 -8.29
C GLY A 59 -2.69 -0.94 -7.75
N GLN A 60 -3.72 -0.98 -8.59
CA GLN A 60 -5.06 -1.48 -8.20
C GLN A 60 -5.16 -3.00 -8.13
N ALA A 61 -4.15 -3.73 -8.62
CA ALA A 61 -4.09 -5.19 -8.50
C ALA A 61 -3.39 -5.65 -7.21
N LEU A 62 -3.01 -4.72 -6.33
CA LEU A 62 -2.32 -4.99 -5.08
C LEU A 62 -3.32 -5.54 -4.04
N PRO A 63 -3.14 -6.78 -3.54
CA PRO A 63 -4.03 -7.35 -2.54
C PRO A 63 -3.93 -6.58 -1.21
N SER A 64 -5.02 -6.58 -0.44
CA SER A 64 -5.13 -5.81 0.79
C SER A 64 -6.08 -6.49 1.77
N THR A 65 -5.69 -6.53 3.04
CA THR A 65 -6.58 -7.00 4.11
C THR A 65 -7.78 -6.11 4.30
N ASN A 66 -7.70 -4.83 3.90
CA ASN A 66 -8.80 -3.88 4.01
C ASN A 66 -9.38 -3.90 5.44
N VAL A 67 -8.55 -3.64 6.45
CA VAL A 67 -9.00 -3.72 7.85
C VAL A 67 -10.12 -2.71 8.13
N TYR A 68 -11.12 -3.14 8.89
CA TYR A 68 -12.25 -2.34 9.36
C TYR A 68 -12.31 -2.35 10.88
N GLU A 69 -13.37 -1.78 11.46
CA GLU A 69 -13.55 -1.61 12.90
C GLU A 69 -13.33 -2.90 13.69
N LYS A 70 -13.77 -4.05 13.15
CA LYS A 70 -13.58 -5.35 13.80
C LYS A 70 -12.10 -5.68 13.99
N GLU A 71 -11.28 -5.59 12.95
CA GLU A 71 -9.85 -5.90 13.02
C GLU A 71 -9.07 -4.85 13.83
N ILE A 72 -9.56 -3.60 13.87
CA ILE A 72 -8.97 -2.56 14.72
C ILE A 72 -9.21 -2.85 16.22
N VAL A 73 -10.39 -3.37 16.57
CA VAL A 73 -10.76 -3.67 17.96
C VAL A 73 -10.18 -5.00 18.43
N PHE A 74 -10.24 -6.04 17.59
CA PHE A 74 -9.95 -7.42 17.99
C PHE A 74 -8.62 -7.95 17.42
N GLY A 75 -7.93 -7.17 16.60
CA GLY A 75 -6.73 -7.60 15.87
C GLY A 75 -7.07 -8.12 14.47
N GLY A 76 -6.11 -7.94 13.55
CA GLY A 76 -6.27 -8.25 12.12
C GLY A 76 -5.51 -9.49 11.64
N GLU A 77 -5.01 -10.33 12.54
CA GLU A 77 -4.18 -11.50 12.19
C GLU A 77 -4.94 -12.52 11.34
N ASP A 78 -6.14 -12.92 11.76
CA ASP A 78 -6.98 -13.85 10.98
C ASP A 78 -7.31 -13.30 9.59
N ARG A 79 -7.58 -11.99 9.52
CA ARG A 79 -7.85 -11.30 8.25
C ARG A 79 -6.61 -11.26 7.36
N LEU A 80 -5.42 -11.16 7.93
CA LEU A 80 -4.17 -11.23 7.19
C LEU A 80 -3.91 -12.64 6.69
N THR A 81 -4.13 -13.68 7.51
CA THR A 81 -4.05 -15.08 7.10
C THR A 81 -4.99 -15.36 5.92
N GLU A 82 -6.25 -14.90 5.99
CA GLU A 82 -7.23 -15.01 4.90
C GLU A 82 -6.80 -14.32 3.60
N GLN A 83 -5.90 -13.33 3.65
CA GLN A 83 -5.36 -12.69 2.43
C GLN A 83 -4.10 -13.36 1.88
N ILE A 84 -3.43 -14.16 2.69
CA ILE A 84 -2.23 -14.90 2.28
C ILE A 84 -2.63 -16.20 1.57
N GLU A 85 -3.77 -16.81 1.96
CA GLU A 85 -4.35 -18.01 1.36
C GLU A 85 -5.09 -17.74 0.03
#